data_AF-A0A5C3QIU8-F1
#
_entry.id   AF-A0A5C3QIU8-F1
#
_cell.length_a   1.000
_cell.length_b   1.000
_cell.length_c   1.000
_cell.angle_alpha   90.00
_cell.angle_beta   90.00
_cell.angle_gamma   90.00
#
_symmetry.space_group_name_H-M   'P 1'
#
loop_
_entity.id
_entity.type
_entity.pdbx_description
1 polymer ?
#
loop_
_entity_poly.entity_id
_entity_poly.type
_entity_poly.pdbx_seq_one_letter_code
_entity_poly.pdbx_strand_id
1 'polypeptide(L)'
;MVARSKELPVSARLGLPDLTARRDDLNFDERLEELSVAHSLLFKASRLRELHVQGRREDVEFYLLRISDEPAPLLRSLVIQAQKAHFTINIPKYILSIQKPQLQFLTLDYCQVLWPTRNKRPLFSNLLHLNILRPRPRPPREMLLDILRASPDLLALRLESTIPLDLAPLDPKSHSTISLACPQFYMVTDTNTLSTNLYTHISHPQTTETYVYVPEFARPVDDISMI
;
A
#
# COMPACT_ATOMS: atom_id res chain seq x y z
N MET A 1 -44.05 -2.71 0.05
CA MET A 1 -43.21 -1.72 0.76
C MET A 1 -41.92 -2.41 1.19
N VAL A 2 -40.83 -2.27 0.44
CA VAL A 2 -39.55 -2.90 0.82
C VAL A 2 -38.78 -1.88 1.65
N ALA A 3 -38.89 -1.98 2.97
CA ALA A 3 -38.03 -1.25 3.91
C ALA A 3 -36.60 -1.80 3.77
N ARG A 4 -35.86 -1.35 2.75
CA ARG A 4 -34.41 -1.56 2.69
C ARG A 4 -33.81 -0.64 3.75
N SER A 5 -33.62 -1.17 4.96
CA SER A 5 -32.68 -0.60 5.91
C SER A 5 -31.34 -0.53 5.18
N LYS A 6 -30.96 0.68 4.72
CA LYS A 6 -29.69 0.88 4.03
C LYS A 6 -28.61 0.76 5.09
N GLU A 7 -28.02 -0.42 5.18
CA GLU A 7 -26.87 -0.66 6.04
C GLU A 7 -25.81 0.43 5.74
N LEU A 8 -25.48 1.24 6.74
CA LEU A 8 -24.59 2.39 6.57
C LEU A 8 -23.16 1.91 6.25
N PRO A 9 -22.40 2.65 5.41
CA PRO A 9 -20.98 2.38 5.19
C PRO A 9 -20.18 2.43 6.50
N VAL A 10 -19.18 1.57 6.61
CA VAL A 10 -18.35 1.43 7.82
C VAL A 10 -16.93 1.89 7.54
N SER A 11 -16.35 2.64 8.49
CA SER A 11 -14.93 2.95 8.53
C SER A 11 -14.30 2.25 9.73
N ALA A 12 -13.37 1.33 9.48
CA ALA A 12 -12.63 0.61 10.50
C ALA A 12 -11.21 1.20 10.61
N ARG A 13 -10.85 1.69 11.80
CA ARG A 13 -9.50 2.17 12.11
C ARG A 13 -9.01 1.40 13.32
N LEU A 14 -8.06 0.51 13.05
CA LEU A 14 -7.54 -0.45 13.99
C LEU A 14 -6.08 -0.10 14.20
N GLY A 15 -5.81 0.39 15.39
CA GLY A 15 -4.47 0.68 15.82
C GLY A 15 -4.37 0.52 17.30
N LEU A 16 -3.26 -0.05 17.77
CA LEU A 16 -2.94 0.08 19.18
C LEU A 16 -2.60 1.55 19.43
N PRO A 17 -3.36 2.28 20.27
CA PRO A 17 -2.87 3.54 20.80
C PRO A 17 -1.54 3.23 21.47
N ASP A 18 -0.48 3.99 21.17
CA ASP A 18 0.91 3.73 21.54
C ASP A 18 1.08 3.08 22.94
N LEU A 19 1.08 1.74 22.99
CA LEU A 19 1.06 0.96 24.23
C LEU A 19 2.48 0.77 24.80
N THR A 20 3.26 1.84 24.85
CA THR A 20 4.37 1.90 25.82
C THR A 20 3.84 1.83 27.26
N ALA A 21 2.54 2.06 27.47
CA ALA A 21 1.85 1.83 28.73
C ALA A 21 1.27 0.40 28.84
N ARG A 22 1.87 -0.40 29.73
CA ARG A 22 1.38 -1.66 30.35
C ARG A 22 1.21 -2.90 29.47
N ARG A 23 2.13 -3.84 29.68
CA ARG A 23 2.21 -5.17 29.08
C ARG A 23 1.59 -6.29 29.94
N ASP A 24 0.96 -5.96 31.06
CA ASP A 24 0.60 -6.93 32.11
C ASP A 24 -0.90 -7.30 32.15
N ASP A 25 -1.71 -6.84 31.20
CA ASP A 25 -3.13 -7.21 31.15
C ASP A 25 -3.29 -8.62 30.54
N LEU A 26 -3.27 -9.63 31.41
CA LEU A 26 -3.50 -11.05 31.12
C LEU A 26 -4.91 -11.39 30.56
N ASN A 27 -5.77 -10.39 30.32
CA ASN A 27 -7.15 -10.56 29.81
C ASN A 27 -7.28 -10.31 28.30
N PHE A 28 -6.20 -10.48 27.52
CA PHE A 28 -6.25 -10.29 26.07
C PHE A 28 -7.21 -11.28 25.40
N ASP A 29 -7.22 -12.55 25.83
CA ASP A 29 -7.99 -13.61 25.19
C ASP A 29 -9.52 -13.53 25.42
N GLU A 30 -9.99 -13.10 26.59
CA GLU A 30 -11.45 -12.91 26.82
C GLU A 30 -12.01 -11.73 26.00
N ARG A 31 -11.24 -10.65 25.84
CA ARG A 31 -11.63 -9.53 24.98
C ARG A 31 -11.72 -9.94 23.51
N LEU A 32 -10.95 -10.94 23.09
CA LEU A 32 -10.93 -11.41 21.71
C LEU A 32 -12.25 -12.06 21.27
N GLU A 33 -12.94 -12.79 22.16
CA GLU A 33 -14.21 -13.45 21.83
C GLU A 33 -15.36 -12.46 21.68
N GLU A 34 -15.50 -11.50 22.59
CA GLU A 34 -16.50 -10.43 22.50
C GLU A 34 -16.30 -9.59 21.24
N LEU A 35 -15.04 -9.35 20.87
CA LEU A 35 -14.69 -8.66 19.64
C LEU A 35 -15.01 -9.50 18.40
N SER A 36 -15.12 -10.83 18.47
CA SER A 36 -15.38 -11.69 17.30
C SER A 36 -16.71 -11.36 16.61
N VAL A 37 -17.78 -11.17 17.39
CA VAL A 37 -19.10 -10.78 16.84
C VAL A 37 -19.05 -9.37 16.26
N ALA A 38 -18.45 -8.42 16.97
CA ALA A 38 -18.27 -7.05 16.50
C ALA A 38 -17.41 -7.00 15.21
N HIS A 39 -16.36 -7.81 15.13
CA HIS A 39 -15.48 -7.95 13.96
C HIS A 39 -16.26 -8.43 12.74
N SER A 40 -17.12 -9.45 12.89
CA SER A 40 -17.94 -9.94 11.77
C SER A 40 -18.82 -8.84 11.14
N LEU A 41 -19.33 -7.93 11.96
CA LEU A 41 -20.14 -6.79 11.51
C LEU A 41 -19.29 -5.65 10.94
N LEU A 42 -18.12 -5.38 11.54
CA LEU A 42 -17.21 -4.31 11.13
C LEU A 42 -16.46 -4.63 9.84
N PHE A 43 -16.11 -5.90 9.60
CA PHE A 43 -15.33 -6.36 8.45
C PHE A 43 -16.18 -6.92 7.31
N LYS A 44 -17.49 -6.68 7.31
CA LYS A 44 -18.34 -7.02 6.17
C LYS A 44 -17.91 -6.20 4.95
N ALA A 45 -17.22 -6.86 4.00
CA ALA A 45 -16.56 -6.22 2.86
C ALA A 45 -17.50 -5.32 2.04
N SER A 46 -18.75 -5.74 1.88
CA SER A 46 -19.78 -4.98 1.15
C SER A 46 -20.12 -3.61 1.73
N ARG A 47 -19.82 -3.35 3.00
CA ARG A 47 -20.07 -2.07 3.68
C ARG A 47 -18.81 -1.26 3.95
N LEU A 48 -17.64 -1.88 3.84
CA LEU A 48 -16.38 -1.29 4.25
C LEU A 48 -15.98 -0.17 3.29
N ARG A 49 -15.89 1.06 3.81
CA ARG A 49 -15.50 2.26 3.07
C ARG A 49 -14.05 2.66 3.35
N GLU A 50 -13.61 2.51 4.59
CA GLU A 50 -12.24 2.75 5.01
C GLU A 50 -11.77 1.58 5.88
N LEU A 51 -10.55 1.12 5.62
CA LEU A 51 -9.88 0.11 6.42
C LEU A 51 -8.45 0.55 6.68
N HIS A 52 -8.19 0.99 7.90
CA HIS A 52 -6.86 1.38 8.34
C HIS A 52 -6.43 0.41 9.45
N VAL A 53 -5.37 -0.33 9.21
CA VAL A 53 -4.80 -1.29 10.16
C VAL A 53 -3.34 -0.94 10.38
N GLN A 54 -3.01 -0.52 11.59
CA GLN A 54 -1.67 -0.07 11.96
C GLN A 54 -1.28 -0.68 13.31
N GLY A 55 -0.07 -1.19 13.49
CA GLY A 55 0.29 -1.77 14.79
C GLY A 55 1.50 -2.66 14.76
N ARG A 56 1.61 -3.56 15.75
CA ARG A 56 2.60 -4.64 15.70
C ARG A 56 2.16 -5.66 14.66
N ARG A 57 3.12 -6.44 14.16
CA ARG A 57 2.88 -7.40 13.10
C ARG A 57 1.74 -8.36 13.45
N GLU A 58 1.78 -8.89 14.67
CA GLU A 58 0.84 -9.90 15.15
C GLU A 58 -0.59 -9.36 15.18
N ASP A 59 -0.76 -8.13 15.68
CA ASP A 59 -2.06 -7.45 15.73
C ASP A 59 -2.60 -7.18 14.33
N VAL A 60 -1.75 -6.64 13.44
CA VAL A 60 -2.16 -6.35 12.07
C VAL A 60 -2.56 -7.63 11.35
N GLU A 61 -1.73 -8.68 11.38
CA GLU A 61 -2.05 -9.98 10.76
C GLU A 61 -3.34 -10.57 11.34
N PHE A 62 -3.54 -10.47 12.65
CA PHE A 62 -4.76 -10.90 13.33
C PHE A 62 -6.03 -10.22 12.78
N TYR A 63 -6.00 -8.91 12.55
CA TYR A 63 -7.12 -8.18 11.97
C TYR A 63 -7.28 -8.50 10.47
N LEU A 64 -6.18 -8.61 9.73
CA LEU A 64 -6.23 -8.90 8.30
C LEU A 64 -6.87 -10.27 8.02
N LEU A 65 -6.62 -11.28 8.86
CA LEU A 65 -7.21 -12.62 8.73
C LEU A 65 -8.73 -12.66 8.95
N ARG A 66 -9.32 -11.63 9.56
CA ARG A 66 -10.77 -11.52 9.82
C ARG A 66 -11.53 -10.78 8.74
N ILE A 67 -10.82 -10.19 7.79
CA ILE A 67 -11.45 -9.54 6.66
C ILE A 67 -11.99 -10.62 5.74
N SER A 68 -13.28 -10.52 5.40
CA SER A 68 -13.91 -11.43 4.45
C SER A 68 -13.23 -11.36 3.07
N ASP A 69 -13.15 -12.50 2.39
CA ASP A 69 -12.69 -12.63 1.01
C ASP A 69 -13.76 -12.25 -0.03
N GLU A 70 -14.79 -11.51 0.38
CA GLU A 70 -15.83 -10.97 -0.47
C GLU A 70 -15.42 -9.66 -1.18
N PRO A 71 -16.07 -9.32 -2.32
CA PRO A 71 -15.92 -8.02 -2.96
C PRO A 71 -16.16 -6.84 -2.00
N ALA A 72 -15.29 -5.83 -2.08
CA ALA A 72 -15.38 -4.59 -1.31
C ALA A 72 -15.71 -3.38 -2.22
N PRO A 73 -16.94 -3.28 -2.76
CA PRO A 73 -17.30 -2.30 -3.79
C PRO A 73 -17.28 -0.85 -3.30
N LEU A 74 -17.38 -0.62 -1.98
CA LEU A 74 -17.42 0.72 -1.37
C LEU A 74 -16.07 1.17 -0.82
N LEU A 75 -15.05 0.31 -0.84
CA LEU A 75 -13.77 0.58 -0.20
C LEU A 75 -13.02 1.68 -0.96
N ARG A 76 -12.81 2.82 -0.29
CA ARG A 76 -12.13 4.00 -0.81
C ARG A 76 -10.72 4.16 -0.28
N SER A 77 -10.47 3.72 0.95
CA SER A 77 -9.16 3.88 1.60
C SER A 77 -8.72 2.58 2.27
N LEU A 78 -7.53 2.11 1.89
CA LEU A 78 -6.88 0.94 2.46
C LEU A 78 -5.48 1.33 2.95
N VAL A 79 -5.27 1.22 4.26
CA VAL A 79 -3.99 1.53 4.92
C VAL A 79 -3.57 0.32 5.74
N ILE A 80 -2.40 -0.25 5.46
CA ILE A 80 -1.82 -1.37 6.20
C ILE A 80 -0.37 -1.00 6.52
N GLN A 81 -0.04 -0.87 7.81
CA GLN A 81 1.29 -0.41 8.24
C GLN A 81 1.76 -1.14 9.51
N ALA A 82 3.03 -1.54 9.54
CA ALA A 82 3.67 -2.01 10.77
C ALA A 82 4.40 -0.85 11.48
N GLN A 83 4.26 -0.78 12.80
CA GLN A 83 4.98 0.19 13.64
C GLN A 83 6.48 -0.10 13.74
N LYS A 84 6.90 -1.36 13.57
CA LYS A 84 8.31 -1.77 13.70
C LYS A 84 8.90 -2.21 12.37
N ALA A 85 9.94 -1.49 11.94
CA ALA A 85 10.64 -1.68 10.68
C ALA A 85 11.23 -3.07 10.43
N HIS A 86 11.45 -3.86 11.48
CA HIS A 86 12.16 -5.14 11.35
C HIS A 86 11.25 -6.32 11.00
N PHE A 87 9.93 -6.15 11.02
CA PHE A 87 8.99 -7.24 10.79
C PHE A 87 8.03 -6.90 9.66
N THR A 88 7.97 -7.77 8.65
CA THR A 88 7.02 -7.63 7.54
C THR A 88 5.68 -8.27 7.88
N ILE A 89 4.59 -7.56 7.61
CA ILE A 89 3.21 -8.05 7.76
C ILE A 89 2.84 -8.94 6.59
N ASN A 90 2.45 -10.18 6.82
CA ASN A 90 1.85 -11.02 5.78
C ASN A 90 0.46 -10.51 5.41
N ILE A 91 0.31 -9.93 4.23
CA ILE A 91 -1.01 -9.56 3.72
C ILE A 91 -1.63 -10.79 3.04
N PRO A 92 -2.81 -11.27 3.49
CA PRO A 92 -3.53 -12.33 2.80
C PRO A 92 -3.79 -11.96 1.33
N LYS A 93 -3.56 -12.91 0.42
CA LYS A 93 -3.64 -12.69 -1.04
C LYS A 93 -4.95 -12.03 -1.48
N TYR A 94 -6.07 -12.44 -0.90
CA TYR A 94 -7.41 -11.96 -1.25
C TYR A 94 -7.56 -10.45 -1.02
N ILE A 95 -6.89 -9.90 0.00
CA ILE A 95 -7.00 -8.46 0.35
C ILE A 95 -6.57 -7.59 -0.80
N LEU A 96 -5.58 -7.98 -1.61
CA LEU A 96 -5.18 -7.20 -2.78
C LEU A 96 -5.79 -7.72 -4.07
N SER A 97 -6.04 -9.03 -4.21
CA SER A 97 -6.54 -9.61 -5.47
C SER A 97 -8.01 -9.31 -5.77
N ILE A 98 -8.83 -9.04 -4.76
CA ILE A 98 -10.24 -8.71 -4.93
C ILE A 98 -10.39 -7.30 -5.54
N GLN A 99 -11.29 -7.12 -6.49
CA GLN A 99 -11.53 -5.83 -7.12
C GLN A 99 -12.08 -4.79 -6.14
N LYS A 100 -11.52 -3.58 -6.18
CA LYS A 100 -11.92 -2.43 -5.36
C LYS A 100 -12.16 -1.21 -6.27
N PRO A 101 -13.31 -1.16 -6.97
CA PRO A 101 -13.55 -0.19 -8.04
C PRO A 101 -13.57 1.27 -7.56
N GLN A 102 -13.79 1.51 -6.26
CA GLN A 102 -13.82 2.84 -5.65
C GLN A 102 -12.55 3.19 -4.87
N LEU A 103 -11.51 2.36 -4.91
CA LEU A 103 -10.29 2.62 -4.14
C LEU A 103 -9.58 3.87 -4.66
N GLN A 104 -9.35 4.83 -3.78
CA GLN A 104 -8.69 6.10 -4.07
C GLN A 104 -7.40 6.27 -3.27
N PHE A 105 -7.29 5.65 -2.09
CA PHE A 105 -6.16 5.78 -1.20
C PHE A 105 -5.61 4.39 -0.87
N LEU A 106 -4.36 4.13 -1.24
CA LEU A 106 -3.66 2.89 -0.92
C LEU A 106 -2.35 3.22 -0.19
N THR A 107 -2.19 2.68 1.02
CA THR A 107 -0.93 2.73 1.76
C THR A 107 -0.54 1.34 2.24
N LEU A 108 0.63 0.87 1.82
CA LEU A 108 1.25 -0.37 2.27
C LEU A 108 2.64 -0.05 2.81
N ASP A 109 2.91 -0.33 4.09
CA ASP A 109 4.22 -0.09 4.71
C ASP A 109 4.71 -1.34 5.46
N TYR A 110 5.95 -1.76 5.17
CA TYR A 110 6.56 -2.97 5.73
C TYR A 110 5.66 -4.21 5.56
N CYS A 111 5.12 -4.39 4.36
CA CYS A 111 4.21 -5.49 4.06
C CYS A 111 4.88 -6.56 3.22
N GLN A 112 4.64 -7.83 3.57
CA GLN A 112 4.87 -8.97 2.71
C GLN A 112 3.66 -9.16 1.77
N VAL A 113 3.85 -8.85 0.50
CA VAL A 113 2.77 -8.73 -0.48
C VAL A 113 2.86 -9.82 -1.53
N LEU A 114 1.83 -10.68 -1.58
CA LEU A 114 1.62 -11.60 -2.71
C LEU A 114 0.97 -10.85 -3.87
N TRP A 115 1.79 -10.16 -4.66
CA TRP A 115 1.34 -9.42 -5.84
C TRP A 115 0.59 -10.36 -6.80
N PRO A 116 -0.68 -10.10 -7.12
CA PRO A 116 -1.44 -10.98 -8.01
C PRO A 116 -0.82 -11.01 -9.41
N THR A 117 -0.91 -12.16 -10.07
CA THR A 117 -0.51 -12.28 -11.48
C THR A 117 -1.39 -11.40 -12.35
N ARG A 118 -0.82 -10.88 -13.44
CA ARG A 118 -1.51 -9.95 -14.34
C ARG A 118 -2.79 -10.59 -14.89
N ASN A 119 -3.93 -10.07 -14.44
CA ASN A 119 -5.20 -10.26 -15.11
C ASN A 119 -5.34 -9.16 -16.17
N LYS A 120 -6.17 -9.33 -17.20
CA LYS A 120 -6.37 -8.36 -18.30
C LYS A 120 -6.82 -6.95 -17.84
N ARG A 121 -7.04 -6.73 -16.55
CA ARG A 121 -7.52 -5.47 -15.97
C ARG A 121 -6.57 -5.00 -14.86
N PRO A 122 -6.31 -3.68 -14.74
CA PRO A 122 -5.51 -3.13 -13.66
C PRO A 122 -6.17 -3.46 -12.31
N LEU A 123 -5.35 -3.80 -11.33
CA LEU A 123 -5.81 -4.19 -10.00
C LEU A 123 -6.41 -3.01 -9.22
N PHE A 124 -5.77 -1.85 -9.37
CA PHE A 124 -6.16 -0.59 -8.79
C PHE A 124 -6.23 0.43 -9.93
N SER A 125 -7.30 1.21 -9.95
CA SER A 125 -7.56 2.26 -10.93
C SER A 125 -8.16 3.45 -10.21
N ASN A 126 -7.94 4.66 -10.73
CA ASN A 126 -8.46 5.92 -10.15
C ASN A 126 -7.90 6.20 -8.73
N LEU A 127 -6.66 5.81 -8.46
CA LEU A 127 -6.00 6.18 -7.21
C LEU A 127 -5.68 7.67 -7.21
N LEU A 128 -5.96 8.32 -6.09
CA LEU A 128 -5.54 9.68 -5.77
C LEU A 128 -4.25 9.66 -4.95
N HIS A 129 -4.08 8.68 -4.07
CA HIS A 129 -2.89 8.53 -3.22
C HIS A 129 -2.37 7.09 -3.30
N LEU A 130 -1.10 6.96 -3.65
CA LEU A 130 -0.39 5.69 -3.70
C LEU A 130 0.89 5.78 -2.88
N ASN A 131 0.89 5.12 -1.71
CA ASN A 131 2.04 5.00 -0.84
C ASN A 131 2.43 3.52 -0.74
N ILE A 132 3.50 3.11 -1.41
CA ILE A 132 4.05 1.75 -1.24
C ILE A 132 5.44 1.91 -0.66
N LEU A 133 5.60 1.46 0.58
CA LEU A 133 6.79 1.67 1.39
C LEU A 133 7.36 0.31 1.79
N ARG A 134 8.56 0.02 1.31
CA ARG A 134 9.37 -1.15 1.65
C ARG A 134 8.59 -2.48 1.55
N PRO A 135 7.87 -2.74 0.44
CA PRO A 135 7.17 -4.00 0.24
C PRO A 135 8.18 -5.15 0.05
N ARG A 136 7.80 -6.36 0.46
CA ARG A 136 8.58 -7.58 0.19
C ARG A 136 7.69 -8.69 -0.38
N PRO A 137 7.93 -9.22 -1.58
CA PRO A 137 8.84 -8.70 -2.61
C PRO A 137 8.39 -7.33 -3.14
N ARG A 138 9.26 -6.69 -3.94
CA ARG A 138 8.90 -5.54 -4.77
C ARG A 138 7.81 -5.92 -5.79
N PRO A 139 6.89 -5.00 -6.17
CA PRO A 139 5.87 -5.28 -7.19
C PRO A 139 6.52 -5.63 -8.54
N PRO A 140 5.90 -6.54 -9.32
CA PRO A 140 6.32 -6.76 -10.70
C PRO A 140 6.25 -5.47 -11.53
N ARG A 141 7.17 -5.32 -12.49
CA ARG A 141 7.25 -4.15 -13.37
C ARG A 141 5.92 -3.75 -14.01
N GLU A 142 5.27 -4.71 -14.65
CA GLU A 142 4.01 -4.47 -15.34
C GLU A 142 2.93 -3.98 -14.40
N MET A 143 2.88 -4.52 -13.17
CA MET A 143 1.90 -4.13 -12.18
C MET A 143 2.07 -2.69 -11.73
N LEU A 144 3.30 -2.27 -11.39
CA LEU A 144 3.55 -0.90 -10.95
C LEU A 144 3.19 0.09 -12.06
N LEU A 145 3.64 -0.17 -13.30
CA LEU A 145 3.35 0.69 -14.44
C LEU A 145 1.85 0.70 -14.78
N ASP A 146 1.16 -0.43 -14.69
CA ASP A 146 -0.29 -0.51 -14.95
C ASP A 146 -1.10 0.27 -13.89
N ILE A 147 -0.70 0.24 -12.61
CA ILE A 147 -1.34 1.04 -11.55
C ILE A 147 -1.19 2.54 -11.85
N LEU A 148 0.03 2.97 -12.21
CA LEU A 148 0.31 4.37 -12.52
C LEU A 148 -0.46 4.82 -13.77
N ARG A 149 -0.50 4.01 -14.84
CA ARG A 149 -1.31 4.30 -16.04
C ARG A 149 -2.80 4.35 -15.76
N ALA A 150 -3.29 3.48 -14.89
CA ALA A 150 -4.70 3.42 -14.51
C ALA A 150 -5.11 4.52 -13.51
N SER A 151 -4.17 5.37 -13.08
CA SER A 151 -4.40 6.44 -12.09
C SER A 151 -3.77 7.76 -12.57
N PRO A 152 -4.25 8.35 -13.68
CA PRO A 152 -3.70 9.60 -14.20
C PRO A 152 -3.92 10.80 -13.27
N ASP A 153 -4.99 10.78 -12.46
CA ASP A 153 -5.38 11.85 -11.52
C ASP A 153 -4.70 11.73 -10.14
N LEU A 154 -3.55 11.05 -10.09
CA LEU A 154 -2.86 10.75 -8.85
C LEU A 154 -2.23 12.03 -8.28
N LEU A 155 -2.66 12.39 -7.06
CA LEU A 155 -2.25 13.61 -6.34
C LEU A 155 -1.00 13.39 -5.51
N ALA A 156 -0.82 12.20 -4.93
CA ALA A 156 0.34 11.88 -4.10
C ALA A 156 0.90 10.50 -4.45
N LEU A 157 2.15 10.48 -4.90
CA LEU A 157 2.93 9.27 -5.14
C LEU A 157 4.08 9.20 -4.15
N ARG A 158 4.12 8.14 -3.34
CA ARG A 158 5.27 7.83 -2.49
C ARG A 158 5.71 6.38 -2.68
N LEU A 159 6.92 6.20 -3.18
CA LEU A 159 7.54 4.90 -3.40
C LEU A 159 8.85 4.83 -2.62
N GLU A 160 8.95 3.92 -1.66
CA GLU A 160 10.17 3.70 -0.89
C GLU A 160 10.60 2.24 -1.06
N SER A 161 11.82 1.99 -1.57
CA SER A 161 12.34 0.64 -1.84
C SER A 161 11.37 -0.27 -2.61
N THR A 162 10.64 0.31 -3.57
CA THR A 162 9.51 -0.34 -4.25
C THR A 162 9.76 -0.59 -5.73
N ILE A 163 10.73 0.11 -6.34
CA ILE A 163 10.89 0.07 -7.80
C ILE A 163 11.33 -1.33 -8.26
N PRO A 164 10.64 -2.00 -9.20
CA PRO A 164 11.05 -3.31 -9.71
C PRO A 164 12.51 -3.32 -10.17
N LEU A 165 13.26 -4.35 -9.81
CA LEU A 165 14.69 -4.47 -10.15
C LEU A 165 14.93 -4.61 -11.66
N ASP A 166 13.94 -5.09 -12.40
CA ASP A 166 13.92 -5.29 -13.85
C ASP A 166 13.33 -4.10 -14.62
N LEU A 167 13.10 -2.95 -13.95
CA LEU A 167 12.65 -1.74 -14.60
C LEU A 167 13.82 -1.09 -15.37
N ALA A 168 13.91 -1.42 -16.66
CA ALA A 168 14.81 -0.77 -17.60
C ALA A 168 14.40 0.69 -17.87
N PRO A 169 15.35 1.57 -18.25
CA PRO A 169 15.01 2.91 -18.72
C PRO A 169 14.09 2.85 -19.95
N LEU A 170 13.22 3.84 -20.09
CA LEU A 170 12.33 3.94 -21.25
C LEU A 170 13.15 4.14 -22.53
N ASP A 171 12.86 3.38 -23.59
CA ASP A 171 13.47 3.59 -24.90
C ASP A 171 13.04 4.98 -25.42
N PRO A 172 13.97 5.89 -25.79
CA PRO A 172 13.62 7.19 -26.36
C PRO A 172 12.69 7.13 -27.57
N LYS A 173 12.67 5.99 -28.29
CA LYS A 173 11.77 5.77 -29.42
C LYS A 173 10.37 5.30 -29.01
N SER A 174 10.18 4.89 -27.75
CA SER A 174 8.88 4.48 -27.23
C SER A 174 8.09 5.69 -26.73
N HIS A 175 6.92 5.92 -27.32
CA HIS A 175 6.06 7.06 -26.99
C HIS A 175 5.20 6.85 -25.73
N SER A 176 5.42 5.78 -24.95
CA SER A 176 4.52 5.39 -23.86
C SER A 176 4.98 5.92 -22.50
N THR A 177 5.15 7.23 -22.38
CA THR A 177 5.31 7.87 -21.06
C THR A 177 3.97 7.86 -20.32
N ILE A 178 4.02 7.69 -19.01
CA ILE A 178 2.86 7.73 -18.13
C ILE A 178 2.65 9.18 -17.71
N SER A 179 1.59 9.80 -18.21
CA SER A 179 1.24 11.17 -17.82
C SER A 179 0.42 11.16 -16.52
N LEU A 180 0.98 11.78 -15.48
CA LEU A 180 0.26 12.09 -14.24
C LEU A 180 -0.19 13.55 -14.34
N ALA A 181 -1.51 13.78 -14.36
CA ALA A 181 -2.08 15.07 -14.72
C ALA A 181 -1.85 16.15 -13.67
N CYS A 182 -1.90 15.78 -12.38
CA CYS A 182 -1.93 16.73 -11.27
C CYS A 182 -1.28 16.24 -9.96
N PRO A 183 -0.11 15.57 -9.98
CA PRO A 183 0.57 15.23 -8.75
C PRO A 183 0.96 16.50 -8.00
N GLN A 184 0.53 16.59 -6.75
CA GLN A 184 0.94 17.61 -5.80
C GLN A 184 2.24 17.17 -5.10
N PHE A 185 2.37 15.86 -4.86
CA PHE A 185 3.49 15.27 -4.15
C PHE A 185 4.04 14.05 -4.90
N TYR A 186 5.33 14.07 -5.22
CA TYR A 186 6.06 12.97 -5.84
C TYR A 186 7.31 12.67 -5.02
N MET A 187 7.35 11.52 -4.37
CA MET A 187 8.50 11.08 -3.57
C MET A 187 8.93 9.67 -3.97
N VAL A 188 10.18 9.55 -4.38
CA VAL A 188 10.80 8.27 -4.72
C VAL A 188 12.10 8.13 -3.94
N THR A 189 12.16 7.08 -3.13
CA THR A 189 13.30 6.73 -2.30
C THR A 189 13.76 5.32 -2.63
N ASP A 190 14.78 5.19 -3.48
CA ASP A 190 15.36 3.92 -3.88
C ASP A 190 16.84 4.11 -4.27
N THR A 191 17.46 3.15 -4.98
CA THR A 191 18.76 3.40 -5.60
C THR A 191 18.68 4.47 -6.69
N ASN A 192 19.79 5.16 -6.96
CA ASN A 192 19.85 6.20 -8.00
C ASN A 192 19.43 5.65 -9.38
N THR A 193 19.97 4.48 -9.77
CA THR A 193 19.65 3.83 -11.03
C THR A 193 18.15 3.52 -11.17
N LEU A 194 17.54 2.93 -10.14
CA LEU A 194 16.13 2.58 -10.19
C LEU A 194 15.22 3.82 -10.20
N SER A 195 15.56 4.83 -9.39
CA SER A 195 14.83 6.09 -9.32
C SER A 195 14.87 6.83 -10.66
N THR A 196 16.05 6.90 -11.28
CA THR A 196 16.24 7.47 -12.62
C THR A 196 15.44 6.71 -13.67
N ASN A 197 15.52 5.37 -13.66
CA ASN A 197 14.76 4.55 -14.60
C ASN A 197 13.26 4.83 -14.47
N LEU A 198 12.70 4.82 -13.26
CA LEU A 198 11.29 5.15 -13.06
C LEU A 198 10.93 6.56 -13.56
N TYR A 199 11.80 7.55 -13.31
CA TYR A 199 11.58 8.92 -13.76
C TYR A 199 11.48 9.03 -15.28
N THR A 200 12.19 8.18 -16.06
CA THR A 200 12.03 8.15 -17.53
C THR A 200 10.66 7.67 -17.99
N HIS A 201 9.91 6.92 -17.16
CA HIS A 201 8.58 6.42 -17.50
C HIS A 201 7.46 7.39 -17.14
N ILE A 202 7.71 8.43 -16.34
CA ILE A 202 6.67 9.29 -15.78
C ILE A 202 6.85 10.72 -16.27
N SER A 203 5.76 11.34 -16.70
CA SER A 203 5.68 12.77 -16.99
C SER A 203 4.69 13.42 -16.04
N HIS A 204 5.08 14.52 -15.42
CA HIS A 204 4.24 15.30 -14.52
C HIS A 204 4.47 16.81 -14.72
N PRO A 205 3.53 17.69 -14.29
CA PRO A 205 3.69 19.13 -14.39
C PRO A 205 4.88 19.67 -13.60
N GLN A 206 5.40 20.83 -14.01
CA GLN A 206 6.48 21.53 -13.31
C GLN A 206 6.09 22.03 -11.91
N THR A 207 4.80 22.13 -11.61
CA THR A 207 4.27 22.53 -10.29
C THR A 207 4.33 21.43 -9.24
N THR A 208 4.81 20.22 -9.60
CA THR A 208 4.83 19.05 -8.72
C THR A 208 5.96 19.17 -7.70
N GLU A 209 5.66 19.05 -6.41
CA GLU A 209 6.70 18.93 -5.38
C GLU A 209 7.40 17.58 -5.51
N THR A 210 8.69 17.61 -5.87
CA THR A 210 9.45 16.41 -6.22
C THR A 210 10.57 16.18 -5.21
N TYR A 211 10.54 15.02 -4.55
CA TYR A 211 11.53 14.57 -3.58
C TYR A 211 12.18 13.28 -4.06
N VAL A 212 13.42 13.36 -4.52
CA VAL A 212 14.23 12.17 -4.85
C VAL A 212 15.27 12.02 -3.75
N TYR A 213 15.02 11.11 -2.81
CA TYR A 213 15.97 10.82 -1.74
C TYR A 213 16.80 9.60 -2.13
N VAL A 214 18.11 9.80 -2.25
CA VAL A 214 19.08 8.73 -2.45
C VAL A 214 19.72 8.42 -1.10
N PRO A 215 19.45 7.25 -0.49
CA PRO A 215 20.06 6.90 0.80
C PRO A 215 21.59 6.93 0.69
N GLU A 216 22.27 7.66 1.58
CA GLU A 216 23.72 7.82 1.58
C GLU A 216 24.51 6.52 1.82
N PHE A 217 23.84 5.42 2.17
CA PHE A 217 24.44 4.11 2.41
C PHE A 217 24.95 3.38 1.14
N ALA A 218 24.90 4.02 -0.02
CA ALA A 218 25.58 3.58 -1.24
C ALA A 218 26.97 4.20 -1.41
N ARG A 219 27.56 4.81 -0.38
CA ARG A 219 29.02 4.97 -0.37
C ARG A 219 29.61 3.56 -0.41
N PRO A 220 30.47 3.22 -1.39
CA PRO A 220 31.27 2.02 -1.27
C PRO A 220 31.90 2.07 0.10
N VAL A 221 31.83 0.96 0.83
CA VAL A 221 32.75 0.75 1.94
C VAL A 221 34.10 0.68 1.25
N ASP A 222 34.74 1.84 1.05
CA ASP A 222 36.11 1.90 0.59
C ASP A 222 36.89 0.97 1.51
N ASP A 223 37.55 0.00 0.87
CA ASP A 223 38.38 -1.00 1.50
C ASP A 223 39.06 -0.40 2.73
N ILE A 224 38.59 -0.78 3.92
CA ILE A 224 39.42 -0.71 5.12
C ILE A 224 40.49 -1.76 4.87
N SER A 225 41.50 -1.37 4.09
CA SER A 225 42.78 -2.05 3.99
C SER A 225 43.29 -2.15 5.41
N MET A 226 43.16 -3.35 5.98
CA MET A 226 43.81 -3.72 7.23
C MET A 226 45.30 -3.45 7.06
N ILE A 227 45.78 -2.48 7.83
CA ILE A 227 47.18 -2.39 8.28
C ILE A 227 47.29 -3.27 9.52
#